data_AF-A0A382UQR7-F1
#
_entry.id   AF-A0A382UQR7-F1
#
_cell.length_a   1.000
_cell.length_b   1.000
_cell.length_c   1.000
_cell.angle_alpha   90.00
_cell.angle_beta   90.00
_cell.angle_gamma   90.00
#
_symmetry.space_group_name_H-M   'P 1'
#
loop_
_entity.id
_entity.type
_entity.pdbx_description
1 polymer ?
#
loop_
_entity_poly.entity_id
_entity_poly.type
_entity_poly.pdbx_seq_one_letter_code
_entity_poly.pdbx_strand_id
1 'polypeptide(L)'
;VKGDAPRWIGHNLKHYAGQRVHFEFSPVGNTPFELLQVIDGGTPKQKLGERKAVSRKELHRALDDLDDGRLEARHVPHIAWLLKLGKVNLPDELLKSWQSALDGLAKEARWESRLAVSWWGGTGVDEHILERGSPQSPGERVGRNLPELLAMAPLQNRSPGRLELARQLTAKDHPLTSRVMVNRIWHQLFGRGIVSTPDNFGWLGQRPSHPDLLDYLAVEFAETHSHSIKSFIERIVLTKTFGMSSTAADPVYAEKDPDNRWLHRMPMRRLEAEAIRDSALAISGR
;
A
#
# COMPACT_ATOMS: atom_id res chain seq x y z
N VAL A 1 -5.92 -18.20 22.80
CA VAL A 1 -6.99 -17.22 23.08
C VAL A 1 -7.93 -17.20 21.88
N LYS A 2 -9.24 -17.36 22.11
CA LYS A 2 -10.29 -17.58 21.10
C LYS A 2 -10.52 -16.37 20.17
N GLY A 3 -10.56 -16.64 18.86
CA GLY A 3 -11.49 -16.05 17.88
C GLY A 3 -10.99 -14.89 17.02
N ASP A 4 -11.18 -15.02 15.69
CA ASP A 4 -11.16 -13.98 14.65
C ASP A 4 -12.25 -12.90 14.83
N ALA A 5 -12.53 -12.51 16.07
CA ALA A 5 -13.48 -11.45 16.37
C ALA A 5 -12.77 -10.10 16.28
N PRO A 6 -13.37 -9.08 15.63
CA PRO A 6 -12.81 -7.74 15.62
C PRO A 6 -12.67 -7.24 17.06
N ARG A 7 -11.49 -6.69 17.37
CA ARG A 7 -11.17 -6.09 18.67
C ARG A 7 -10.90 -4.61 18.47
N TRP A 8 -11.30 -3.80 19.43
CA TRP A 8 -10.83 -2.43 19.51
C TRP A 8 -9.39 -2.43 20.01
N ILE A 9 -8.47 -1.89 19.22
CA ILE A 9 -7.13 -1.53 19.69
C ILE A 9 -7.13 -0.03 19.98
N GLY A 10 -6.96 0.34 21.25
CA GLY A 10 -6.83 1.74 21.64
C GLY A 10 -5.38 2.21 21.51
N HIS A 11 -5.13 3.24 20.70
CA HIS A 11 -3.85 3.94 20.67
C HIS A 11 -3.96 5.30 21.39
N ASN A 12 -3.03 5.57 22.32
CA ASN A 12 -2.94 6.88 22.97
C ASN A 12 -2.22 7.88 22.06
N LEU A 13 -2.99 8.75 21.39
CA LEU A 13 -2.47 9.74 20.44
C LEU A 13 -2.11 11.09 21.07
N LYS A 14 -2.07 11.21 22.41
CA LYS A 14 -1.80 12.49 23.10
C LYS A 14 -0.46 13.13 22.69
N HIS A 15 0.52 12.33 22.27
CA HIS A 15 1.85 12.80 21.87
C HIS A 15 1.93 13.35 20.44
N TYR A 16 0.90 13.16 19.61
CA TYR A 16 0.91 13.64 18.23
C TYR A 16 0.17 15.00 18.11
N ALA A 17 0.81 15.98 17.47
CA ALA A 17 0.24 17.29 17.16
C ALA A 17 -0.30 17.31 15.72
N GLY A 18 -1.57 17.66 15.52
CA GLY A 18 -2.25 17.65 14.20
C GLY A 18 -3.68 17.06 14.26
N GLN A 19 -4.32 16.87 13.10
CA GLN A 19 -5.58 16.10 13.01
C GLN A 19 -5.29 14.63 13.32
N ARG A 20 -5.97 14.08 14.34
CA ARG A 20 -5.61 12.79 14.96
C ARG A 20 -6.49 11.69 14.39
N VAL A 21 -6.23 11.33 13.15
CA VAL A 21 -6.94 10.24 12.49
C VAL A 21 -6.18 8.94 12.68
N HIS A 22 -6.86 7.92 13.21
CA HIS A 22 -6.34 6.56 13.33
C HIS A 22 -7.00 5.67 12.28
N PHE A 23 -6.19 4.97 11.49
CA PHE A 23 -6.65 3.95 10.55
C PHE A 23 -6.12 2.60 11.02
N GLU A 24 -7.02 1.67 11.34
CA GLU A 24 -6.66 0.28 11.59
C GLU A 24 -7.17 -0.58 10.44
N PHE A 25 -6.26 -1.33 9.82
CA PHE A 25 -6.58 -2.25 8.72
C PHE A 25 -6.35 -3.68 9.21
N SER A 26 -7.44 -4.45 9.36
CA SER A 26 -7.35 -5.89 9.60
C SER A 26 -8.04 -6.63 8.46
N PRO A 27 -7.31 -7.30 7.56
CA PRO A 27 -7.92 -8.18 6.58
C PRO A 27 -8.46 -9.43 7.27
N VAL A 28 -9.70 -9.81 6.96
CA VAL A 28 -10.24 -11.14 7.28
C VAL A 28 -10.31 -11.93 5.98
N GLY A 29 -9.32 -12.79 5.73
CA GLY A 29 -9.28 -13.65 4.55
C GLY A 29 -9.26 -12.90 3.21
N ASN A 30 -9.97 -13.43 2.21
CA ASN A 30 -9.98 -12.95 0.81
C ASN A 30 -11.13 -11.98 0.47
N THR A 31 -11.83 -11.42 1.46
CA THR A 31 -12.98 -10.53 1.22
C THR A 31 -12.55 -9.07 1.03
N PRO A 32 -13.26 -8.28 0.19
CA PRO A 32 -13.05 -6.84 0.10
C PRO A 32 -13.27 -6.15 1.46
N PHE A 33 -12.43 -5.16 1.73
CA PHE A 33 -12.42 -4.31 2.92
C PHE A 33 -13.78 -3.59 3.12
N GLU A 34 -14.21 -3.47 4.38
CA GLU A 34 -15.32 -2.59 4.78
C GLU A 34 -14.82 -1.57 5.81
N LEU A 35 -15.00 -0.29 5.52
CA LEU A 35 -14.72 0.81 6.44
C LEU A 35 -15.96 1.04 7.31
N LEU A 36 -15.93 0.58 8.57
CA LEU A 36 -17.10 0.65 9.44
C LEU A 36 -17.35 2.07 10.00
N GLN A 37 -16.31 2.80 10.40
CA GLN A 37 -16.43 4.17 10.91
C GLN A 37 -15.07 4.89 10.96
N VAL A 38 -15.05 6.21 10.77
CA VAL A 38 -13.90 7.10 11.04
C VAL A 38 -14.30 8.09 12.12
N ILE A 39 -13.47 8.23 13.16
CA ILE A 39 -13.72 9.16 14.27
C ILE A 39 -12.44 9.93 14.58
N ASP A 40 -12.51 11.24 14.58
CA ASP A 40 -11.41 12.12 14.99
C ASP A 40 -11.40 12.27 16.52
N GLY A 41 -10.27 11.90 17.15
CA GLY A 41 -9.91 12.30 18.51
C GLY A 41 -10.87 11.94 19.66
N GLY A 42 -11.89 11.11 19.47
CA GLY A 42 -12.91 10.80 20.47
C GLY A 42 -13.10 9.31 20.77
N THR A 43 -13.67 8.99 21.92
CA THR A 43 -14.20 7.64 22.22
C THR A 43 -15.35 7.35 21.25
N PRO A 44 -15.43 6.14 20.64
CA PRO A 44 -16.51 5.83 19.72
C PRO A 44 -17.87 6.09 20.34
N LYS A 45 -18.67 6.98 19.74
CA LYS A 45 -20.05 7.21 20.20
C LYS A 45 -20.89 5.92 20.12
N GLN A 46 -20.49 5.00 19.25
CA GLN A 46 -21.14 3.71 19.08
C GLN A 46 -20.24 2.61 19.67
N LYS A 47 -20.70 1.98 20.77
CA LYS A 47 -20.15 0.69 21.17
C LYS A 47 -20.47 -0.30 20.07
N LEU A 48 -19.47 -1.05 19.56
CA LEU A 48 -19.70 -2.23 18.73
C LEU A 48 -20.80 -3.03 19.42
N GLY A 49 -21.98 -3.11 18.79
CA GLY A 49 -23.07 -3.89 19.35
C GLY A 49 -22.55 -5.30 19.59
N GLU A 50 -22.80 -5.86 20.77
CA GLU A 50 -22.70 -7.30 20.93
C GLU A 50 -23.43 -7.94 19.75
N ARG A 51 -22.88 -9.02 19.19
CA ARG A 51 -23.62 -9.86 18.24
C ARG A 51 -24.85 -10.38 18.95
N LYS A 52 -25.91 -9.58 18.99
CA LYS A 52 -27.20 -9.98 19.53
C LYS A 52 -27.72 -11.00 18.54
N ALA A 53 -27.93 -12.22 19.05
CA ALA A 53 -28.67 -13.21 18.29
C ALA A 53 -30.00 -12.56 17.89
N VAL A 54 -30.20 -12.39 16.59
CA VAL A 54 -31.44 -11.80 16.07
C VAL A 54 -32.57 -12.70 16.53
N SER A 55 -33.46 -12.18 17.38
CA SER A 55 -34.59 -12.98 17.81
C SER A 55 -35.52 -13.18 16.61
N ARG A 56 -36.11 -14.36 16.46
CA ARG A 56 -37.08 -14.63 15.38
C ARG A 56 -38.19 -13.57 15.33
N LYS A 57 -38.60 -13.05 16.49
CA LYS A 57 -39.61 -12.00 16.63
C LYS A 57 -39.17 -10.65 16.06
N GLU A 58 -37.90 -10.31 16.22
CA GLU A 58 -37.31 -9.07 15.70
C GLU A 58 -37.12 -9.13 14.19
N LEU A 59 -36.77 -10.30 13.65
CA LEU A 59 -36.73 -10.52 12.21
C LEU A 59 -38.12 -10.47 11.56
N HIS A 60 -39.15 -11.01 12.23
CA HIS A 60 -40.53 -10.90 11.74
C HIS A 60 -40.99 -9.44 11.72
N ARG A 61 -40.77 -8.69 12.81
CA ARG A 61 -41.10 -7.25 12.83
C ARG A 61 -40.36 -6.46 11.76
N ALA A 62 -39.11 -6.80 11.47
CA ALA A 62 -38.37 -6.15 10.39
C ALA A 62 -38.99 -6.42 9.02
N LEU A 63 -39.50 -7.64 8.79
CA LEU A 63 -40.21 -8.01 7.57
C LEU A 63 -41.60 -7.35 7.49
N ASP A 64 -42.35 -7.35 8.60
CA ASP A 64 -43.66 -6.69 8.70
C ASP A 64 -43.54 -5.19 8.39
N ASP A 65 -42.54 -4.52 8.98
CA ASP A 65 -42.25 -3.11 8.70
C ASP A 65 -41.95 -2.89 7.20
N LEU A 66 -41.14 -3.78 6.61
CA LEU A 66 -40.78 -3.69 5.19
C LEU A 66 -41.99 -3.89 4.27
N ASP A 67 -42.86 -4.85 4.56
CA ASP A 67 -44.12 -5.09 3.83
C ASP A 67 -45.07 -3.90 3.94
N ASP A 68 -45.07 -3.21 5.09
CA ASP A 68 -45.78 -1.96 5.32
C ASP A 68 -45.12 -0.73 4.62
N GLY A 69 -44.02 -0.91 3.90
CA GLY A 69 -43.27 0.17 3.24
C GLY A 69 -42.51 1.08 4.22
N ARG A 70 -42.30 0.64 5.46
CA ARG A 70 -41.60 1.37 6.53
C ARG A 70 -40.25 0.72 6.82
N LEU A 71 -39.24 1.51 7.16
CA LEU A 71 -37.92 0.98 7.52
C LEU A 71 -37.37 1.71 8.74
N GLU A 72 -37.67 1.20 9.92
CA GLU A 72 -37.12 1.75 11.16
C GLU A 72 -35.61 1.49 11.26
N ALA A 73 -34.85 2.46 11.79
CA ALA A 73 -33.39 2.41 11.88
C ALA A 73 -32.86 1.13 12.58
N ARG A 74 -33.61 0.60 13.55
CA ARG A 74 -33.26 -0.64 14.25
C ARG A 74 -33.38 -1.90 13.38
N HIS A 75 -34.22 -1.90 12.36
CA HIS A 75 -34.49 -3.04 11.49
C HIS A 75 -33.61 -3.04 10.22
N VAL A 76 -33.01 -1.91 9.86
CA VAL A 76 -32.12 -1.76 8.70
C VAL A 76 -31.03 -2.82 8.61
N PRO A 77 -30.27 -3.16 9.69
CA PRO A 77 -29.22 -4.16 9.60
C PRO A 77 -29.74 -5.57 9.25
N HIS A 78 -30.95 -5.90 9.69
CA HIS A 78 -31.58 -7.20 9.43
C HIS A 78 -32.05 -7.31 7.98
N ILE A 79 -32.69 -6.27 7.45
CA ILE A 79 -33.12 -6.22 6.05
C ILE A 79 -31.91 -6.20 5.11
N ALA A 80 -30.86 -5.43 5.43
CA ALA A 80 -29.62 -5.43 4.67
C ALA A 80 -28.96 -6.82 4.61
N TRP A 81 -28.97 -7.55 5.73
CA TRP A 81 -28.47 -8.92 5.80
C TRP A 81 -29.30 -9.88 4.93
N LEU A 82 -30.63 -9.80 4.98
CA LEU A 82 -31.53 -10.63 4.18
C LEU A 82 -31.43 -10.33 2.67
N LEU A 83 -31.22 -9.07 2.29
CA LEU A 83 -30.95 -8.65 0.92
C LEU A 83 -29.64 -9.25 0.40
N LYS A 84 -28.58 -9.22 1.20
CA LYS A 84 -27.28 -9.82 0.84
C LYS A 84 -27.39 -11.34 0.61
N LEU A 85 -28.35 -12.00 1.26
CA LEU A 85 -28.65 -13.42 1.08
C LEU A 85 -29.67 -13.70 -0.04
N GLY A 86 -30.18 -12.67 -0.73
CA GLY A 86 -31.19 -12.80 -1.77
C GLY A 86 -32.52 -13.36 -1.27
N LYS A 87 -32.89 -13.11 0.00
CA LYS A 87 -34.09 -13.67 0.64
C LYS A 87 -35.29 -12.73 0.65
N VAL A 88 -35.08 -11.46 0.33
CA VAL A 88 -36.09 -10.41 0.38
C VAL A 88 -35.84 -9.46 -0.79
N ASN A 89 -36.92 -8.97 -1.40
CA ASN A 89 -36.87 -7.86 -2.37
C ASN A 89 -37.38 -6.60 -1.68
N LEU A 90 -36.80 -5.45 -2.02
CA LEU A 90 -37.32 -4.17 -1.53
C LEU A 90 -38.59 -3.81 -2.31
N PRO A 91 -39.62 -3.24 -1.65
CA PRO A 91 -40.75 -2.65 -2.34
C PRO A 91 -40.29 -1.57 -3.34
N ASP A 92 -40.91 -1.50 -4.51
CA ASP A 92 -40.55 -0.55 -5.57
C ASP A 92 -40.58 0.91 -5.11
N GLU A 93 -41.51 1.25 -4.21
CA GLU A 93 -41.67 2.59 -3.65
C GLU A 93 -40.47 2.98 -2.77
N LEU A 94 -39.94 2.03 -2.00
CA LEU A 94 -38.78 2.22 -1.13
C LEU A 94 -37.48 2.25 -1.94
N LEU A 95 -37.42 1.49 -3.04
CA LEU A 95 -36.31 1.53 -3.99
C LEU A 95 -36.25 2.89 -4.72
N LYS A 96 -37.42 3.42 -5.13
CA LYS A 96 -37.52 4.77 -5.72
C LYS A 96 -37.16 5.87 -4.74
N SER A 97 -37.62 5.79 -3.49
CA SER A 97 -37.28 6.80 -2.47
C SER A 97 -35.79 6.78 -2.13
N TRP A 98 -35.19 5.59 -2.05
CA TRP A 98 -33.76 5.42 -1.85
C TRP A 98 -32.94 5.94 -3.04
N GLN A 99 -33.34 5.63 -4.28
CA GLN A 99 -32.72 6.18 -5.48
C GLN A 99 -32.80 7.70 -5.52
N SER A 100 -33.96 8.28 -5.21
CA SER A 100 -34.13 9.74 -5.14
C SER A 100 -33.26 10.38 -4.05
N ALA A 101 -33.10 9.72 -2.90
CA ALA A 101 -32.24 10.20 -1.83
C ALA A 101 -30.76 10.12 -2.21
N LEU A 102 -30.34 9.03 -2.87
CA LEU A 102 -29.00 8.89 -3.43
C LEU A 102 -28.72 9.95 -4.48
N ASP A 103 -29.65 10.20 -5.40
CA ASP A 103 -29.51 11.22 -6.44
C ASP A 103 -29.41 12.62 -5.84
N GLY A 104 -30.13 12.87 -4.74
CA GLY A 104 -30.01 14.11 -3.95
C GLY A 104 -28.61 14.27 -3.37
N LEU A 105 -28.13 13.25 -2.63
CA LEU A 105 -26.79 13.25 -2.05
C LEU A 105 -25.68 13.33 -3.11
N ALA A 106 -25.86 12.68 -4.26
CA ALA A 106 -24.92 12.72 -5.36
C ALA A 106 -24.80 14.12 -5.98
N LYS A 107 -25.88 14.92 -5.98
CA LYS A 107 -25.84 16.33 -6.43
C LYS A 107 -25.14 17.24 -5.44
N GLU A 108 -25.23 16.95 -4.14
CA GLU A 108 -24.56 17.71 -3.08
C GLU A 108 -23.08 17.34 -2.94
N ALA A 109 -22.70 16.13 -3.39
CA ALA A 109 -21.33 15.66 -3.33
C ALA A 109 -20.39 16.49 -4.21
N ARG A 110 -19.31 16.98 -3.62
CA ARG A 110 -18.18 17.56 -4.38
C ARG A 110 -17.32 16.44 -4.94
N TRP A 111 -17.57 16.14 -6.21
CA TRP A 111 -16.86 15.13 -6.97
C TRP A 111 -15.40 15.52 -7.29
N GLU A 112 -15.13 16.82 -7.46
CA GLU A 112 -13.79 17.34 -7.71
C GLU A 112 -13.13 17.82 -6.40
N SER A 113 -12.02 17.18 -6.01
CA SER A 113 -11.23 17.58 -4.84
C SER A 113 -9.74 17.49 -5.14
N ARG A 114 -9.03 18.62 -5.02
CA ARG A 114 -7.56 18.68 -5.16
C ARG A 114 -6.82 18.13 -3.93
N LEU A 115 -7.50 18.06 -2.78
CA LEU A 115 -6.88 17.70 -1.50
C LEU A 115 -7.19 16.27 -1.08
N ALA A 116 -8.30 15.69 -1.55
CA ALA A 116 -8.66 14.31 -1.28
C ALA A 116 -8.08 13.41 -2.37
N VAL A 117 -6.88 12.88 -2.12
CA VAL A 117 -6.30 11.85 -2.99
C VAL A 117 -7.18 10.62 -2.89
N SER A 118 -7.93 10.30 -3.95
CA SER A 118 -8.77 9.11 -3.97
C SER A 118 -7.87 7.86 -3.99
N TRP A 119 -7.85 7.11 -2.91
CA TRP A 119 -7.27 5.76 -2.89
C TRP A 119 -8.10 4.76 -3.70
N TRP A 120 -9.40 5.02 -3.80
CA TRP A 120 -10.37 4.24 -4.55
C TRP A 120 -10.98 5.08 -5.66
N GLY A 121 -10.84 4.62 -6.90
CA GLY A 121 -11.76 4.92 -8.01
C GLY A 121 -12.20 6.37 -8.24
N GLY A 122 -11.45 7.37 -7.79
CA GLY A 122 -11.94 8.74 -7.78
C GLY A 122 -12.15 9.32 -9.18
N THR A 123 -12.60 10.56 -9.20
CA THR A 123 -13.01 11.33 -10.38
C THR A 123 -11.95 11.63 -11.41
N GLY A 124 -10.75 11.03 -11.29
CA GLY A 124 -9.70 11.05 -12.31
C GLY A 124 -9.49 12.45 -12.87
N VAL A 125 -9.00 13.37 -12.05
CA VAL A 125 -8.85 14.77 -12.46
C VAL A 125 -7.75 14.86 -13.51
N ASP A 126 -8.07 15.43 -14.66
CA ASP A 126 -7.08 15.83 -15.67
C ASP A 126 -6.19 16.94 -15.13
N GLU A 127 -4.94 16.97 -15.54
CA GLU A 127 -3.97 17.96 -15.07
C GLU A 127 -3.31 18.71 -16.22
N HIS A 128 -2.72 19.85 -15.90
CA HIS A 128 -1.92 20.61 -16.85
C HIS A 128 -0.49 20.07 -16.90
N ILE A 129 0.09 19.98 -18.10
CA ILE A 129 1.54 19.83 -18.23
C ILE A 129 2.18 21.08 -17.65
N LEU A 130 2.98 20.92 -16.60
CA LEU A 130 3.70 22.03 -15.98
C LEU A 130 4.98 22.29 -16.75
N GLU A 131 5.13 23.49 -17.33
CA GLU A 131 6.35 23.85 -18.04
C GLU A 131 7.54 23.84 -17.07
N ARG A 132 8.51 22.94 -17.35
CA ARG A 132 9.67 22.70 -16.48
C ARG A 132 9.29 22.35 -15.03
N GLY A 133 8.08 21.83 -14.80
CA GLY A 133 7.59 21.49 -13.47
C GLY A 133 7.17 22.69 -12.61
N SER A 134 7.03 23.90 -13.18
CA SER A 134 6.55 25.07 -12.43
C SER A 134 5.02 25.05 -12.26
N PRO A 135 4.48 25.02 -11.02
CA PRO A 135 3.04 25.13 -10.79
C PRO A 135 2.44 26.47 -11.22
N GLN A 136 3.26 27.49 -11.43
CA GLN A 136 2.84 28.84 -11.82
C GLN A 136 2.71 28.99 -13.35
N SER A 137 3.21 28.02 -14.12
CA SER A 137 3.19 28.04 -15.58
C SER A 137 2.48 26.79 -16.12
N PRO A 138 1.15 26.68 -15.94
CA PRO A 138 0.39 25.56 -16.47
C PRO A 138 0.30 25.67 -18.00
N GLY A 139 0.74 24.62 -18.69
CA GLY A 139 0.62 24.46 -20.13
C GLY A 139 -0.70 23.79 -20.53
N GLU A 140 -0.65 22.96 -21.57
CA GLU A 140 -1.81 22.25 -22.09
C GLU A 140 -2.42 21.30 -21.05
N ARG A 141 -3.75 21.25 -20.98
CA ARG A 141 -4.47 20.28 -20.15
C ARG A 141 -4.44 18.93 -20.83
N VAL A 142 -3.90 17.93 -20.14
CA VAL A 142 -3.82 16.56 -20.65
C VAL A 142 -4.78 15.64 -19.92
N GLY A 143 -5.39 14.77 -20.72
CA GLY A 143 -6.17 13.66 -20.21
C GLY A 143 -5.32 12.79 -19.32
N ARG A 144 -5.93 12.31 -18.23
CA ARG A 144 -5.26 11.39 -17.32
C ARG A 144 -4.80 10.10 -18.02
N ASN A 145 -3.51 9.82 -18.00
CA ASN A 145 -2.95 8.60 -18.57
C ASN A 145 -1.72 8.10 -17.79
N LEU A 146 -1.21 6.92 -18.14
CA LEU A 146 0.09 6.45 -17.67
C LEU A 146 1.22 7.06 -18.52
N PRO A 147 2.46 7.15 -17.98
CA PRO A 147 3.59 7.63 -18.75
C PRO A 147 3.85 6.75 -19.98
N GLU A 148 3.60 7.29 -21.18
CA GLU A 148 3.79 6.57 -22.45
C GLU A 148 5.24 6.12 -22.65
N LEU A 149 6.20 6.88 -22.11
CA LEU A 149 7.64 6.56 -22.16
C LEU A 149 7.98 5.19 -21.56
N LEU A 150 7.17 4.68 -20.64
CA LEU A 150 7.37 3.37 -20.01
C LEU A 150 6.73 2.23 -20.80
N ALA A 151 6.29 2.47 -22.03
CA ALA A 151 5.58 1.51 -22.88
C ALA A 151 4.35 0.88 -22.18
N MET A 152 3.71 1.67 -21.31
CA MET A 152 2.59 1.22 -20.50
C MET A 152 1.30 1.23 -21.33
N ALA A 153 0.45 0.22 -21.14
CA ALA A 153 -0.85 0.17 -21.77
C ALA A 153 -1.72 1.33 -21.25
N PRO A 154 -2.48 2.00 -22.14
CA PRO A 154 -3.30 3.15 -21.76
C PRO A 154 -4.36 2.77 -20.72
N LEU A 155 -4.75 3.74 -19.90
CA LEU A 155 -5.81 3.53 -18.92
C LEU A 155 -7.16 3.29 -19.62
N GLN A 156 -7.92 2.31 -19.12
CA GLN A 156 -9.32 2.18 -19.49
C GLN A 156 -10.14 3.28 -18.80
N ASN A 157 -11.16 3.78 -19.49
CA ASN A 157 -12.06 4.82 -18.99
C ASN A 157 -12.61 4.47 -17.59
N ARG A 158 -12.56 5.44 -16.65
CA ARG A 158 -13.03 5.37 -15.25
C ARG A 158 -12.12 4.67 -14.23
N SER A 159 -10.94 4.20 -14.62
CA SER A 159 -10.02 3.62 -13.65
C SER A 159 -9.27 4.68 -12.81
N PRO A 160 -9.09 4.48 -11.48
CA PRO A 160 -8.20 5.30 -10.65
C PRO A 160 -6.72 5.15 -10.99
N GLY A 161 -6.34 4.35 -12.00
CA GLY A 161 -5.05 4.28 -12.72
C GLY A 161 -3.79 3.94 -11.91
N ARG A 162 -3.78 4.15 -10.59
CA ARG A 162 -2.68 3.80 -9.69
C ARG A 162 -2.55 2.28 -9.54
N LEU A 163 -3.68 1.56 -9.51
CA LEU A 163 -3.68 0.11 -9.45
C LEU A 163 -3.16 -0.50 -10.76
N GLU A 164 -3.54 0.09 -11.89
CA GLU A 164 -3.11 -0.30 -13.23
C GLU A 164 -1.62 -0.01 -13.40
N LEU A 165 -1.17 1.18 -12.97
CA LEU A 165 0.25 1.52 -12.90
C LEU A 165 1.00 0.47 -12.08
N ALA A 166 0.52 0.14 -10.88
CA ALA A 166 1.15 -0.86 -10.02
C ALA A 166 1.19 -2.23 -10.70
N ARG A 167 0.06 -2.70 -11.25
CA ARG A 167 -0.04 -3.99 -11.96
C ARG A 167 0.92 -4.08 -13.14
N GLN A 168 1.04 -3.02 -13.93
CA GLN A 168 1.92 -2.97 -15.08
C GLN A 168 3.40 -2.87 -14.66
N LEU A 169 3.73 -2.08 -13.64
CA LEU A 169 5.09 -2.03 -13.09
C LEU A 169 5.52 -3.37 -12.49
N THR A 170 4.59 -4.12 -11.89
CA THR A 170 4.87 -5.45 -11.31
C THR A 170 4.55 -6.59 -12.28
N ALA A 171 4.31 -6.29 -13.55
CA ALA A 171 4.05 -7.33 -14.55
C ALA A 171 5.32 -8.15 -14.80
N LYS A 172 5.16 -9.44 -15.10
CA LYS A 172 6.29 -10.38 -15.24
C LYS A 172 7.25 -10.00 -16.36
N ASP A 173 6.72 -9.35 -17.38
CA ASP A 173 7.45 -8.85 -18.55
C ASP A 173 8.14 -7.50 -18.30
N HIS A 174 7.88 -6.83 -17.17
CA HIS A 174 8.50 -5.55 -16.84
C HIS A 174 9.89 -5.76 -16.19
N PRO A 175 10.99 -5.39 -16.87
CA PRO A 175 12.34 -5.82 -16.46
C PRO A 175 12.94 -4.97 -15.34
N LEU A 176 12.42 -3.76 -15.09
CA LEU A 176 13.09 -2.78 -14.22
C LEU A 176 12.75 -2.93 -12.75
N THR A 177 11.51 -3.28 -12.41
CA THR A 177 11.01 -3.24 -11.02
C THR A 177 11.82 -4.17 -10.12
N SER A 178 12.03 -5.41 -10.56
CA SER A 178 12.84 -6.39 -9.82
C SER A 178 14.31 -5.97 -9.74
N ARG A 179 14.91 -5.48 -10.84
CA ARG A 179 16.29 -4.98 -10.86
C ARG A 179 16.51 -3.83 -9.87
N VAL A 180 15.60 -2.85 -9.86
CA VAL A 180 15.65 -1.71 -8.94
C VAL A 180 15.53 -2.17 -7.50
N MET A 181 14.58 -3.06 -7.21
CA MET A 181 14.37 -3.54 -5.85
C MET A 181 15.54 -4.38 -5.34
N VAL A 182 16.05 -5.31 -6.14
CA VAL A 182 17.24 -6.11 -5.84
C VAL A 182 18.43 -5.20 -5.56
N ASN A 183 18.66 -4.18 -6.39
CA ASN A 183 19.77 -3.26 -6.17
C ASN A 183 19.62 -2.42 -4.89
N ARG A 184 18.40 -2.03 -4.52
CA ARG A 184 18.13 -1.35 -3.23
C ARG A 184 18.41 -2.25 -2.04
N ILE A 185 17.97 -3.52 -2.10
CA ILE A 185 18.28 -4.52 -1.06
C ILE A 185 19.79 -4.73 -0.97
N TRP A 186 20.45 -4.91 -2.13
CA TRP A 186 21.90 -5.05 -2.21
C TRP A 186 22.63 -3.85 -1.60
N HIS A 187 22.22 -2.63 -1.98
CA HIS A 187 22.76 -1.39 -1.43
C HIS A 187 22.60 -1.32 0.09
N GLN A 188 21.46 -1.75 0.64
CA GLN A 188 21.23 -1.74 2.08
C GLN A 188 22.13 -2.74 2.83
N LEU A 189 22.41 -3.90 2.21
CA LEU A 189 23.21 -4.97 2.80
C LEU A 189 24.72 -4.72 2.66
N PHE A 190 25.17 -4.26 1.49
CA PHE A 190 26.58 -4.05 1.16
C PHE A 190 27.02 -2.57 1.20
N GLY A 191 26.12 -1.62 1.48
CA GLY A 191 26.43 -0.19 1.50
C GLY A 191 26.67 0.46 0.13
N ARG A 192 26.80 -0.33 -0.94
CA ARG A 192 26.91 0.11 -2.33
C ARG A 192 26.12 -0.86 -3.21
N GLY A 193 25.25 -0.33 -4.06
CA GLY A 193 24.49 -1.13 -5.02
C GLY A 193 25.37 -1.69 -6.13
N ILE A 194 24.88 -2.74 -6.81
CA ILE A 194 25.46 -3.21 -8.08
C ILE A 194 25.43 -2.08 -9.11
N VAL A 195 24.34 -1.32 -9.14
CA VAL A 195 24.24 0.02 -9.70
C VAL A 195 24.41 1.00 -8.54
N SER A 196 25.47 1.81 -8.58
CA SER A 196 25.81 2.77 -7.51
C SER A 196 24.82 3.94 -7.40
N THR A 197 24.03 4.19 -8.45
CA THR A 197 22.97 5.21 -8.49
C THR A 197 21.60 4.55 -8.30
N PRO A 198 21.17 4.24 -7.06
CA PRO A 198 19.94 3.47 -6.80
C PRO A 198 18.66 4.14 -7.31
N ASP A 199 18.68 5.47 -7.50
CA ASP A 199 17.55 6.25 -8.00
C ASP A 199 17.61 6.53 -9.52
N ASN A 200 18.68 6.09 -10.21
CA ASN A 200 18.84 6.32 -11.64
C ASN A 200 19.36 5.07 -12.36
N PHE A 201 18.42 4.33 -12.95
CA PHE A 201 18.66 3.15 -13.78
C PHE A 201 18.64 3.47 -15.29
N GLY A 202 18.44 4.74 -15.65
CA GLY A 202 18.43 5.21 -17.03
C GLY A 202 19.83 5.54 -17.56
N TRP A 203 19.86 6.20 -18.72
CA TRP A 203 21.11 6.58 -19.40
C TRP A 203 22.01 7.53 -18.60
N LEU A 204 21.41 8.33 -17.72
CA LEU A 204 22.12 9.26 -16.84
C LEU A 204 22.67 8.56 -15.57
N GLY A 205 22.30 7.30 -15.34
CA GLY A 205 22.78 6.49 -14.22
C GLY A 205 24.13 5.83 -14.50
N GLN A 206 24.75 5.27 -13.46
CA GLN A 206 25.93 4.43 -13.64
C GLN A 206 25.53 3.04 -14.15
N ARG A 207 26.42 2.43 -14.95
CA ARG A 207 26.24 1.04 -15.39
C ARG A 207 26.44 0.07 -14.21
N PRO A 208 25.73 -1.07 -14.20
CA PRO A 208 25.93 -2.09 -13.19
C PRO A 208 27.38 -2.61 -13.22
N SER A 209 27.97 -2.83 -12.04
CA SER A 209 29.29 -3.49 -11.93
C SER A 209 29.25 -4.95 -12.40
N HIS A 210 28.14 -5.64 -12.14
CA HIS A 210 27.91 -7.04 -12.50
C HIS A 210 26.51 -7.18 -13.12
N PRO A 211 26.36 -6.93 -14.44
CA PRO A 211 25.05 -6.96 -15.10
C PRO A 211 24.39 -8.34 -15.02
N ASP A 212 25.14 -9.42 -15.30
CA ASP A 212 24.60 -10.78 -15.30
C ASP A 212 24.14 -11.21 -13.90
N LEU A 213 24.85 -10.77 -12.85
CA LEU A 213 24.45 -11.01 -11.46
C LEU A 213 23.15 -10.28 -11.13
N LEU A 214 23.03 -9.01 -11.52
CA LEU A 214 21.81 -8.23 -11.29
C LEU A 214 20.61 -8.88 -11.98
N ASP A 215 20.78 -9.36 -13.20
CA ASP A 215 19.74 -10.01 -13.98
C ASP A 215 19.33 -11.35 -13.35
N TYR A 216 20.30 -12.19 -12.98
CA TYR A 216 20.05 -13.43 -12.28
C TYR A 216 19.26 -13.20 -10.98
N LEU A 217 19.70 -12.25 -10.15
CA LEU A 217 19.05 -11.94 -8.88
C LEU A 217 17.66 -11.33 -9.07
N ALA A 218 17.46 -10.52 -10.11
CA ALA A 218 16.15 -9.94 -10.43
C ALA A 218 15.12 -11.00 -10.82
N VAL A 219 15.53 -12.00 -11.60
CA VAL A 219 14.68 -13.16 -11.96
C VAL A 219 14.40 -14.02 -10.72
N GLU A 220 15.43 -14.36 -9.93
CA GLU A 220 15.28 -15.13 -8.68
C GLU A 220 14.33 -14.43 -7.69
N PHE A 221 14.44 -13.11 -7.54
CA PHE A 221 13.58 -12.31 -6.67
C PHE A 221 12.10 -12.36 -7.08
N ALA A 222 11.83 -12.26 -8.38
CA ALA A 222 10.46 -12.28 -8.90
C ALA A 222 9.85 -13.69 -8.90
N GLU A 223 10.57 -14.67 -9.45
CA GLU A 223 10.03 -16.01 -9.71
C GLU A 223 10.09 -16.93 -8.49
N THR A 224 11.24 -16.99 -7.81
CA THR A 224 11.44 -17.90 -6.68
C THR A 224 10.90 -17.32 -5.37
N HIS A 225 11.15 -16.03 -5.12
CA HIS A 225 10.77 -15.38 -3.86
C HIS A 225 9.43 -14.67 -3.91
N SER A 226 8.75 -14.61 -5.07
CA SER A 226 7.47 -13.92 -5.24
C SER A 226 7.50 -12.47 -4.71
N HIS A 227 8.59 -11.76 -4.97
CA HIS A 227 8.85 -10.40 -4.46
C HIS A 227 8.94 -10.27 -2.93
N SER A 228 9.13 -11.38 -2.20
CA SER A 228 9.31 -11.36 -0.74
C SER A 228 10.67 -10.80 -0.36
N ILE A 229 10.68 -9.56 0.13
CA ILE A 229 11.90 -8.88 0.61
C ILE A 229 12.60 -9.69 1.70
N LYS A 230 11.83 -10.24 2.65
CA LYS A 230 12.39 -10.99 3.79
C LYS A 230 13.11 -12.26 3.32
N SER A 231 12.45 -13.05 2.48
CA SER A 231 13.02 -14.30 1.97
C SER A 231 14.24 -14.04 1.09
N PHE A 232 14.22 -12.95 0.31
CA PHE A 232 15.36 -12.58 -0.51
C PHE A 232 16.55 -12.04 0.31
N ILE A 233 16.29 -11.26 1.37
CA ILE A 233 17.35 -10.85 2.30
C ILE A 233 18.02 -12.07 2.92
N GLU A 234 17.24 -13.04 3.42
CA GLU A 234 17.74 -14.31 3.95
C GLU A 234 18.66 -15.01 2.94
N ARG A 235 18.21 -15.12 1.69
CA ARG A 235 18.99 -15.71 0.59
C ARG A 235 20.33 -15.02 0.36
N ILE A 236 20.40 -13.69 0.46
CA ILE A 236 21.64 -12.92 0.27
C ILE A 236 22.56 -13.05 1.48
N VAL A 237 22.04 -12.97 2.71
CA VAL A 237 22.89 -13.03 3.93
C VAL A 237 23.51 -14.41 4.15
N LEU A 238 22.92 -15.47 3.58
CA LEU A 238 23.48 -16.82 3.59
C LEU A 238 24.56 -17.05 2.51
N THR A 239 24.87 -16.06 1.68
CA THR A 239 25.93 -16.18 0.67
C THR A 239 27.33 -16.08 1.28
N LYS A 240 28.30 -16.74 0.65
CA LYS A 240 29.72 -16.57 0.98
C LYS A 240 30.16 -15.11 0.86
N THR A 241 29.63 -14.38 -0.11
CA THR A 241 29.92 -12.95 -0.35
C THR A 241 29.53 -12.07 0.84
N PHE A 242 28.37 -12.32 1.45
CA PHE A 242 27.95 -11.58 2.64
C PHE A 242 28.77 -11.96 3.89
N GLY A 243 29.17 -13.24 4.00
CA GLY A 243 29.97 -13.74 5.11
C GLY A 243 31.48 -13.48 5.03
N MET A 244 31.96 -12.71 4.05
CA MET A 244 33.38 -12.39 3.92
C MET A 244 33.87 -11.49 5.05
N SER A 245 35.18 -11.58 5.35
CA SER A 245 35.82 -10.63 6.27
C SER A 245 35.90 -9.23 5.66
N SER A 246 35.86 -8.19 6.49
CA SER A 246 36.21 -6.82 6.09
C SER A 246 37.71 -6.57 5.99
N THR A 247 38.54 -7.48 6.52
CA THR A 247 39.99 -7.42 6.35
C THR A 247 40.35 -7.87 4.94
N ALA A 248 41.09 -7.05 4.20
CA ALA A 248 41.58 -7.43 2.89
C ALA A 248 42.53 -8.63 3.03
N ALA A 249 42.22 -9.74 2.36
CA ALA A 249 43.04 -10.96 2.45
C ALA A 249 44.37 -10.81 1.70
N ASP A 250 44.40 -10.05 0.61
CA ASP A 250 45.57 -9.85 -0.24
C ASP A 250 45.69 -8.36 -0.65
N PRO A 251 46.84 -7.70 -0.40
CA PRO A 251 47.09 -6.31 -0.80
C PRO A 251 46.89 -6.04 -2.30
N VAL A 252 47.10 -7.04 -3.16
CA VAL A 252 47.00 -6.89 -4.63
C VAL A 252 45.59 -6.49 -5.07
N TYR A 253 44.55 -6.99 -4.41
CA TYR A 253 43.17 -6.61 -4.75
C TYR A 253 42.80 -5.22 -4.25
N ALA A 254 43.38 -4.78 -3.13
CA ALA A 254 43.18 -3.42 -2.62
C ALA A 254 43.82 -2.37 -3.55
N GLU A 255 44.91 -2.71 -4.23
CA GLU A 255 45.55 -1.84 -5.23
C GLU A 255 44.76 -1.79 -6.54
N LYS A 256 44.26 -2.94 -7.03
CA LYS A 256 43.51 -3.03 -8.29
C LYS A 256 42.07 -2.51 -8.20
N ASP A 257 41.42 -2.69 -7.06
CA ASP A 257 40.04 -2.28 -6.80
C ASP A 257 39.92 -1.62 -5.41
N PRO A 258 40.42 -0.38 -5.27
CA PRO A 258 40.39 0.35 -4.00
C PRO A 258 38.96 0.63 -3.51
N ASP A 259 38.04 0.77 -4.46
CA ASP A 259 36.60 1.02 -4.24
C ASP A 259 35.82 -0.24 -3.82
N ASN A 260 36.46 -1.42 -3.84
CA ASN A 260 35.83 -2.72 -3.56
C ASN A 260 34.59 -2.99 -4.43
N ARG A 261 34.60 -2.58 -5.70
CA ARG A 261 33.53 -2.81 -6.68
C ARG A 261 33.33 -4.29 -6.98
N TRP A 262 34.39 -5.09 -6.92
CA TRP A 262 34.38 -6.54 -7.16
C TRP A 262 34.04 -7.36 -5.93
N LEU A 263 33.84 -6.70 -4.78
CA LEU A 263 33.48 -7.34 -3.52
C LEU A 263 34.47 -8.45 -3.16
N HIS A 264 35.75 -8.08 -3.07
CA HIS A 264 36.81 -8.97 -2.58
C HIS A 264 36.88 -9.01 -1.05
N ARG A 265 36.14 -8.13 -0.38
CA ARG A 265 35.95 -8.07 1.08
C ARG A 265 34.58 -7.50 1.43
N MET A 266 34.12 -7.71 2.66
CA MET A 266 32.89 -7.08 3.14
C MET A 266 33.14 -5.59 3.43
N PRO A 267 32.41 -4.65 2.79
CA PRO A 267 32.58 -3.22 3.06
C PRO A 267 32.23 -2.87 4.51
N MET A 268 33.04 -2.00 5.12
CA MET A 268 32.74 -1.47 6.44
C MET A 268 31.55 -0.52 6.36
N ARG A 269 30.55 -0.74 7.21
CA ARG A 269 29.36 0.10 7.28
C ARG A 269 29.38 0.92 8.56
N ARG A 270 28.98 2.18 8.47
CA ARG A 270 28.71 3.00 9.66
C ARG A 270 27.46 2.47 10.36
N LEU A 271 27.48 2.53 11.69
CA LEU A 271 26.28 2.25 12.49
C LEU A 271 25.37 3.47 12.45
N GLU A 272 24.08 3.22 12.21
CA GLU A 272 23.05 4.25 12.28
C GLU A 272 22.82 4.68 13.74
N ALA A 273 22.34 5.91 13.93
CA ALA A 273 22.12 6.48 15.26
C ALA A 273 21.12 5.63 16.09
N GLU A 274 20.12 5.05 15.43
CA GLU A 274 19.13 4.15 16.01
C GLU A 274 19.78 2.89 16.56
N ALA A 275 20.69 2.26 15.81
CA ALA A 275 21.39 1.06 16.27
C ALA A 275 22.28 1.35 17.48
N ILE A 276 22.92 2.53 17.51
CA ILE A 276 23.72 2.99 18.66
C ILE A 276 22.81 3.21 19.87
N ARG A 277 21.69 3.91 19.69
CA ARG A 277 20.71 4.17 20.74
C ARG A 277 20.12 2.89 21.31
N ASP A 278 19.69 1.97 20.45
CA ASP A 278 19.08 0.70 20.84
C ASP A 278 20.08 -0.18 21.59
N SER A 279 21.35 -0.18 21.17
CA SER A 279 22.43 -0.85 21.89
C SER A 279 22.63 -0.24 23.29
N ALA A 280 22.59 1.09 23.41
CA ALA A 280 22.69 1.76 24.70
C ALA A 280 21.49 1.47 25.62
N LEU A 281 20.26 1.40 25.07
CA LEU A 281 19.06 1.00 25.82
C LEU A 281 19.14 -0.45 26.29
N ALA A 282 19.52 -1.37 25.40
CA ALA A 282 19.70 -2.78 25.72
C ALA A 282 20.74 -3.02 26.81
N ILE A 283 21.87 -2.30 26.78
CA ILE A 283 22.92 -2.40 27.81
C ILE A 283 22.49 -1.73 29.12
N SER A 284 21.78 -0.61 29.06
CA SER A 284 21.37 0.14 30.26
C SER A 284 20.14 -0.44 30.97
N GLY A 285 19.44 -1.41 30.37
CA GLY A 285 18.28 -2.07 30.95
C GLY A 285 17.05 -1.17 31.12
N ARG A 286 16.95 -0.11 30.31
CA ARG A 286 15.84 0.85 30.29
C ARG A 286 14.93 0.67 29.09
#